data_AF-A0A919HMZ0-F1
#
_entry.id   AF-A0A919HMZ0-F1
#
_cell.length_a   1.000
_cell.length_b   1.000
_cell.length_c   1.000
_cell.angle_alpha   90.00
_cell.angle_beta   90.00
_cell.angle_gamma   90.00
#
_symmetry.space_group_name_H-M   'P 1'
#
loop_
_entity.id
_entity.type
_entity.pdbx_description
1 polymer ?
#
loop_
_entity_poly.entity_id
_entity_poly.type
_entity_poly.pdbx_seq_one_letter_code
_entity_poly.pdbx_strand_id
1 'polypeptide(L)'
;MATGGRAPVILHFAIDAVEAMAQAIHRLSDEVEVLGPVALDHPLIRHAVAAAARGVRVLTLLSDLSVPQRSGYIGLDNHKAGRTAAWFIERLCRGNGEIGIIIGDNRFTCQESCEISFRSCLREQGKGQQILEPVRSHERADIARTVTEQMLTKYPALQAIYAPAAASKGSSTRCATAAVSRRSLWSATVRSATVNWP
;
A
#
# COMPACT_ATOMS: atom_id res chain seq x y z
N MET A 1 -7.67 -38.67 -9.37
CA MET A 1 -6.21 -38.46 -9.19
C MET A 1 -6.04 -37.13 -8.49
N ALA A 2 -5.64 -37.14 -7.23
CA ALA A 2 -5.35 -35.90 -6.50
C ALA A 2 -4.07 -35.29 -7.07
N THR A 3 -4.17 -34.14 -7.73
CA THR A 3 -3.00 -33.30 -8.03
C THR A 3 -2.45 -32.82 -6.69
N GLY A 4 -1.39 -33.46 -6.19
CA GLY A 4 -0.66 -32.96 -5.04
C GLY A 4 -0.12 -31.58 -5.39
N GLY A 5 -0.82 -30.53 -4.94
CA GLY A 5 -0.43 -29.15 -5.21
C GLY A 5 0.96 -28.90 -4.64
N ARG A 6 1.91 -28.51 -5.49
CA ARG A 6 3.22 -28.04 -5.04
C ARG A 6 2.99 -26.81 -4.17
N ALA A 7 3.58 -26.79 -2.97
CA ALA A 7 3.45 -25.65 -2.07
C ALA A 7 3.90 -24.36 -2.78
N PRO A 8 3.24 -23.22 -2.52
CA PRO A 8 3.61 -21.95 -3.16
C PRO A 8 5.04 -21.57 -2.77
N VAL A 9 5.84 -21.21 -3.77
CA VAL A 9 7.18 -20.66 -3.55
C VAL A 9 7.04 -19.17 -3.25
N ILE A 10 7.38 -18.77 -2.03
CA ILE A 10 7.32 -17.38 -1.58
C ILE A 10 8.74 -16.86 -1.45
N LEU A 11 9.08 -15.85 -2.25
CA LEU A 11 10.36 -15.15 -2.19
C LEU A 11 10.14 -13.74 -1.61
N HIS A 12 11.02 -13.34 -0.69
CA HIS A 12 11.01 -12.01 -0.10
C HIS A 12 12.23 -11.23 -0.58
N PHE A 13 11.99 -10.01 -1.03
CA PHE A 13 13.03 -9.09 -1.49
C PHE A 13 12.98 -7.82 -0.66
N ALA A 14 14.13 -7.19 -0.45
CA ALA A 14 14.16 -5.82 0.00
C ALA A 14 13.47 -4.92 -1.04
N ILE A 15 12.85 -3.83 -0.58
CA ILE A 15 12.06 -2.94 -1.44
C ILE A 15 12.89 -2.36 -2.60
N ASP A 16 14.19 -2.16 -2.38
CA ASP A 16 15.15 -1.61 -3.34
C ASP A 16 15.85 -2.68 -4.18
N ALA A 17 15.62 -3.97 -3.93
CA ALA A 17 16.20 -5.08 -4.68
C ALA A 17 15.47 -5.34 -6.02
N VAL A 18 15.35 -4.28 -6.83
CA VAL A 18 14.58 -4.23 -8.08
C VAL A 18 15.10 -5.24 -9.10
N GLU A 19 16.41 -5.31 -9.29
CA GLU A 19 17.06 -6.21 -10.24
C GLU A 19 16.86 -7.67 -9.82
N ALA A 20 17.02 -7.97 -8.54
CA ALA A 20 16.81 -9.31 -8.00
C ALA A 20 15.36 -9.76 -8.17
N MET A 21 14.39 -8.88 -7.93
CA MET A 21 12.97 -9.13 -8.19
C MET A 21 12.70 -9.42 -9.67
N ALA A 22 13.23 -8.60 -10.58
CA ALA A 22 13.06 -8.79 -12.02
C ALA A 22 13.67 -10.13 -12.50
N GLN A 23 14.89 -10.46 -12.04
CA GLN A 23 15.54 -11.74 -12.34
C GLN A 23 14.75 -12.93 -11.79
N ALA A 24 14.19 -12.79 -10.58
CA ALA A 24 13.36 -13.83 -9.99
C ALA A 24 12.06 -14.06 -10.77
N ILE A 25 11.42 -12.99 -11.27
CA ILE A 25 10.23 -13.11 -12.14
C ILE A 25 10.57 -13.90 -13.40
N HIS A 26 11.70 -13.59 -14.05
CA HIS A 26 12.14 -14.33 -15.24
C HIS A 26 12.39 -15.81 -14.93
N ARG A 27 13.23 -16.11 -13.92
CA ARG A 27 13.56 -17.48 -13.56
C ARG A 27 12.32 -18.29 -13.17
N LEU A 28 11.44 -17.73 -12.34
CA LEU A 28 10.25 -18.42 -11.89
C LEU A 28 9.23 -18.62 -13.00
N SER A 29 9.18 -17.74 -14.00
CA SER A 29 8.25 -17.89 -15.13
C SER A 29 8.49 -19.16 -15.96
N ASP A 30 9.67 -19.78 -15.85
CA ASP A 30 9.96 -21.08 -16.48
C ASP A 30 9.55 -22.28 -15.60
N GLU A 31 9.27 -22.04 -14.31
CA GLU A 31 9.07 -23.09 -13.29
C GLU A 31 7.61 -23.18 -12.79
N VAL A 32 6.78 -22.16 -13.00
CA VAL A 32 5.43 -22.05 -12.43
C VAL A 32 4.37 -21.70 -13.47
N GLU A 33 3.11 -22.06 -13.20
CA GLU A 33 1.98 -21.69 -14.08
C GLU A 33 1.40 -20.31 -13.74
N VAL A 34 1.62 -19.83 -12.51
CA VAL A 34 1.05 -18.59 -11.97
C VAL A 34 2.10 -17.82 -11.16
N LEU A 35 2.20 -16.52 -11.41
CA LEU A 35 3.00 -15.57 -10.63
C LEU A 35 2.11 -14.56 -9.91
N GLY A 36 2.44 -14.31 -8.63
CA GLY A 36 1.74 -13.36 -7.77
C GLY A 36 2.65 -12.25 -7.23
N PRO A 37 3.19 -11.33 -8.07
CA PRO A 37 4.14 -10.33 -7.60
C PRO A 37 3.44 -9.27 -6.72
N VAL A 38 4.04 -8.99 -5.57
CA VAL A 38 3.88 -7.74 -4.82
C VAL A 38 5.17 -6.95 -5.03
N ALA A 39 5.13 -5.90 -5.84
CA ALA A 39 6.35 -5.24 -6.28
C ALA A 39 6.14 -3.74 -6.50
N LEU A 40 7.25 -3.01 -6.50
CA LEU A 40 7.26 -1.61 -6.91
C LEU A 40 6.94 -1.50 -8.40
N ASP A 41 6.23 -0.44 -8.76
CA ASP A 41 5.95 -0.09 -10.14
C ASP A 41 7.18 0.53 -10.80
N HIS A 42 8.12 -0.33 -11.18
CA HIS A 42 9.42 0.01 -11.74
C HIS A 42 9.58 -0.51 -13.18
N PRO A 43 10.20 0.23 -14.11
CA PRO A 43 10.37 -0.21 -15.50
C PRO A 43 10.94 -1.62 -15.68
N LEU A 44 11.98 -1.99 -14.92
CA LEU A 44 12.57 -3.34 -14.98
C LEU A 44 11.59 -4.44 -14.56
N ILE A 45 10.81 -4.20 -13.50
CA ILE A 45 9.82 -5.16 -13.00
C ILE A 45 8.66 -5.26 -13.98
N ARG A 46 8.17 -4.13 -14.50
CA ARG A 46 7.15 -4.10 -15.55
C ARG A 46 7.57 -4.90 -16.78
N HIS A 47 8.82 -4.75 -17.22
CA HIS A 47 9.35 -5.49 -18.37
C HIS A 47 9.41 -7.00 -18.09
N ALA A 48 9.92 -7.39 -16.92
CA ALA A 48 9.97 -8.79 -16.51
C ALA A 48 8.57 -9.42 -16.44
N VAL A 49 7.60 -8.71 -15.85
CA VAL A 49 6.20 -9.15 -15.79
C VAL A 49 5.58 -9.28 -17.19
N ALA A 50 5.80 -8.30 -18.07
CA ALA A 50 5.27 -8.34 -19.44
C ALA A 50 5.85 -9.50 -20.25
N ALA A 51 7.12 -9.85 -20.03
CA ALA A 51 7.76 -11.01 -20.65
C ALA A 51 7.18 -12.32 -20.10
N ALA A 52 7.10 -12.47 -18.77
CA ALA A 52 6.55 -13.64 -18.11
C ALA A 52 5.10 -13.90 -18.50
N ALA A 53 4.28 -12.84 -18.61
CA ALA A 53 2.86 -12.92 -18.95
C ALA A 53 2.55 -13.53 -20.33
N ARG A 54 3.57 -13.79 -21.17
CA ARG A 54 3.41 -14.51 -22.45
C ARG A 54 3.24 -16.02 -22.26
N GLY A 55 3.75 -16.58 -21.17
CA GLY A 55 3.75 -18.02 -20.90
C GLY A 55 3.05 -18.40 -19.60
N VAL A 56 2.98 -17.50 -18.63
CA VAL A 56 2.40 -17.76 -17.31
C VAL A 56 1.33 -16.74 -16.95
N ARG A 57 0.37 -17.13 -16.11
CA ARG A 57 -0.65 -16.21 -15.59
C ARG A 57 -0.03 -15.30 -14.55
N VAL A 58 -0.10 -13.98 -14.74
CA VAL A 58 0.43 -13.03 -13.75
C VAL A 58 -0.72 -12.28 -13.09
N LEU A 59 -0.90 -12.47 -11.79
CA LEU A 59 -1.88 -11.78 -10.97
C LEU A 59 -1.14 -10.84 -10.01
N THR A 60 -1.17 -9.54 -10.23
CA THR A 60 -0.55 -8.58 -9.30
C THR A 60 -1.30 -8.61 -7.97
N LEU A 61 -0.56 -8.63 -6.87
CA LEU A 61 -1.14 -8.76 -5.54
C LEU A 61 -0.92 -7.47 -4.76
N LEU A 62 -1.98 -7.00 -4.08
CA LEU A 62 -1.98 -5.90 -3.10
C LEU A 62 -1.68 -4.51 -3.70
N SER A 63 -0.60 -4.38 -4.47
CA SER A 63 -0.28 -3.24 -5.33
C SER A 63 -0.31 -3.68 -6.78
N ASP A 64 -1.00 -2.89 -7.61
CA ASP A 64 -1.07 -3.19 -9.03
C ASP A 64 0.19 -2.70 -9.77
N LEU A 65 0.40 -3.20 -10.98
CA LEU A 65 1.46 -2.76 -11.89
C LEU A 65 0.83 -2.29 -13.20
N SER A 66 1.43 -1.26 -13.79
CA SER A 66 0.98 -0.69 -15.07
C SER A 66 1.42 -1.57 -16.26
N VAL A 67 1.01 -2.85 -16.27
CA VAL A 67 1.37 -3.85 -17.27
C VAL A 67 0.11 -4.47 -17.90
N PRO A 68 -0.26 -4.09 -19.13
CA PRO A 68 -1.49 -4.57 -19.78
C PRO A 68 -1.56 -6.09 -19.98
N GLN A 69 -0.40 -6.76 -20.08
CA GLN A 69 -0.30 -8.20 -20.33
C GLN A 69 -0.63 -9.05 -19.09
N ARG A 70 -0.64 -8.46 -17.89
CA ARG A 70 -0.97 -9.21 -16.66
C ARG A 70 -2.41 -9.74 -16.75
N SER A 71 -2.65 -10.89 -16.14
CA SER A 71 -3.94 -11.56 -16.17
C SER A 71 -4.98 -10.90 -15.26
N GLY A 72 -4.55 -10.15 -14.23
CA GLY A 72 -5.45 -9.43 -13.34
C GLY A 72 -4.75 -8.86 -12.11
N TYR A 73 -5.54 -8.23 -11.24
CA TYR A 73 -5.13 -7.65 -9.97
C TYR A 73 -5.99 -8.20 -8.84
N ILE A 74 -5.36 -8.61 -7.74
CA ILE A 74 -6.01 -9.04 -6.51
C ILE A 74 -5.61 -8.09 -5.40
N GLY A 75 -6.55 -7.26 -4.96
CA GLY A 75 -6.35 -6.33 -3.86
C GLY A 75 -7.58 -5.47 -3.61
N LEU A 76 -7.38 -4.38 -2.88
CA LEU A 76 -8.46 -3.44 -2.55
C LEU A 76 -8.72 -2.47 -3.69
N ASP A 77 -9.94 -1.94 -3.71
CA ASP A 77 -10.23 -0.68 -4.39
C ASP A 77 -9.59 0.46 -3.57
N ASN A 78 -8.35 0.78 -3.91
CA ASN A 78 -7.53 1.76 -3.19
C ASN A 78 -8.15 3.18 -3.25
N HIS A 79 -8.90 3.50 -4.30
CA HIS A 79 -9.67 4.74 -4.36
C HIS A 79 -10.77 4.77 -3.30
N LYS A 80 -11.56 3.69 -3.17
CA LYS A 80 -12.56 3.59 -2.10
C LYS A 80 -11.92 3.57 -0.72
N ALA A 81 -10.77 2.91 -0.56
CA ALA A 81 -10.06 2.87 0.71
C ALA A 81 -9.61 4.27 1.17
N GLY A 82 -9.02 5.07 0.28
CA GLY A 82 -8.63 6.45 0.60
C GLY A 82 -9.82 7.36 0.88
N ARG A 83 -10.91 7.27 0.09
CA ARG A 83 -12.15 8.02 0.38
C ARG A 83 -12.78 7.62 1.72
N THR A 84 -12.72 6.34 2.08
CA THR A 84 -13.21 5.84 3.37
C THR A 84 -12.39 6.43 4.52
N ALA A 85 -11.06 6.49 4.39
CA ALA A 85 -10.22 7.14 5.39
C ALA A 85 -10.55 8.64 5.53
N ALA A 86 -10.77 9.35 4.43
CA ALA A 86 -11.17 10.75 4.45
C ALA A 86 -12.52 10.97 5.16
N TRP A 87 -13.48 10.08 4.91
CA TRP A 87 -14.77 10.09 5.61
C TRP A 87 -14.63 9.89 7.13
N PHE A 88 -13.70 9.06 7.58
CA PHE A 88 -13.41 8.94 9.01
C PHE A 88 -12.81 10.24 9.57
N ILE A 89 -11.86 10.85 8.86
CA ILE A 89 -11.26 12.12 9.28
C ILE A 89 -12.31 13.23 9.39
N GLU A 90 -13.21 13.34 8.43
CA GLU A 90 -14.30 14.33 8.46
C GLU A 90 -15.15 14.23 9.74
N ARG A 91 -15.48 13.00 10.15
CA ARG A 91 -16.35 12.74 11.30
C ARG A 91 -15.65 12.83 12.65
N LEU A 92 -14.37 12.44 12.68
CA LEU A 92 -13.58 12.34 13.91
C LEU A 92 -12.80 13.63 14.20
N CYS A 93 -12.43 14.40 13.17
CA CYS A 93 -11.66 15.64 13.30
C CYS A 93 -12.55 16.86 13.02
N ARG A 94 -13.05 17.47 14.10
CA ARG A 94 -13.95 18.63 14.06
C ARG A 94 -13.25 19.99 14.07
N GLY A 95 -11.93 20.02 14.26
CA GLY A 95 -11.14 21.26 14.27
C GLY A 95 -10.58 21.64 12.91
N ASN A 96 -9.81 22.74 12.90
CA ASN A 96 -9.11 23.27 11.73
C ASN A 96 -7.59 22.99 11.72
N GLY A 97 -7.13 22.10 12.61
CA GLY A 97 -5.73 21.70 12.69
C GLY A 97 -5.32 20.72 11.58
N GLU A 98 -4.02 20.45 11.49
CA GLU A 98 -3.41 19.78 10.36
C GLU A 98 -3.72 18.27 10.31
N ILE A 99 -3.66 17.71 9.10
CA ILE A 99 -3.79 16.29 8.81
C ILE A 99 -2.48 15.84 8.15
N GLY A 100 -1.70 15.02 8.86
CA GLY A 100 -0.47 14.43 8.36
C GLY A 100 -0.72 13.22 7.48
N ILE A 101 0.17 12.97 6.53
CA ILE A 101 0.15 11.76 5.70
C ILE A 101 1.54 11.09 5.77
N ILE A 102 1.57 9.80 6.07
CA ILE A 102 2.79 8.97 6.03
C ILE A 102 2.58 7.84 5.03
N ILE A 103 3.26 7.91 3.90
CA ILE A 103 3.27 6.83 2.89
C ILE A 103 4.56 6.02 3.05
N GLY A 104 4.59 4.78 2.58
CA GLY A 104 5.84 4.02 2.54
C GLY A 104 6.66 4.33 1.30
N ASP A 105 6.15 4.00 0.12
CA ASP A 105 6.79 4.33 -1.16
C ASP A 105 5.73 4.65 -2.23
N ASN A 106 5.95 5.72 -3.00
CA ASN A 106 5.01 6.16 -4.04
C ASN A 106 5.00 5.24 -5.26
N ARG A 107 5.99 4.35 -5.41
CA ARG A 107 6.00 3.34 -6.47
C ARG A 107 5.08 2.16 -6.14
N PHE A 108 4.47 2.10 -4.96
CA PHE A 108 3.32 1.24 -4.72
C PHE A 108 2.04 1.97 -5.14
N THR A 109 1.51 1.61 -6.30
CA THR A 109 0.29 2.20 -6.88
C THR A 109 -0.91 2.12 -5.94
N CYS A 110 -0.97 1.12 -5.05
CA CYS A 110 -2.03 1.04 -4.05
C CYS A 110 -1.98 2.19 -3.05
N GLN A 111 -0.78 2.58 -2.60
CA GLN A 111 -0.59 3.69 -1.66
C GLN A 111 -0.83 5.02 -2.35
N GLU A 112 -0.31 5.19 -3.57
CA GLU A 112 -0.53 6.37 -4.39
C GLU A 112 -2.03 6.59 -4.64
N SER A 113 -2.76 5.56 -5.07
CA SER A 113 -4.21 5.64 -5.31
C SER A 113 -5.00 5.95 -4.03
N CYS A 114 -4.60 5.35 -2.91
CA CYS A 114 -5.17 5.65 -1.59
C CYS A 114 -4.94 7.11 -1.19
N GLU A 115 -3.73 7.61 -1.35
CA GLU A 115 -3.36 8.99 -1.01
C GLU A 115 -4.11 10.01 -1.88
N ILE A 116 -4.10 9.81 -3.20
CA ILE A 116 -4.78 10.69 -4.16
C ILE A 116 -6.26 10.79 -3.85
N SER A 117 -6.92 9.65 -3.62
CA SER A 117 -8.35 9.62 -3.33
C SER A 117 -8.70 10.18 -1.96
N PHE A 118 -7.85 9.97 -0.95
CA PHE A 118 -7.96 10.60 0.36
C PHE A 118 -7.90 12.13 0.26
N ARG A 119 -6.88 12.66 -0.43
CA ARG A 119 -6.70 14.11 -0.65
C ARG A 119 -7.85 14.72 -1.44
N SER A 120 -8.31 14.04 -2.50
CA SER A 120 -9.45 14.52 -3.29
C SER A 120 -10.71 14.63 -2.45
N CYS A 121 -11.03 13.58 -1.67
CA CYS A 121 -12.22 13.54 -0.83
C CYS A 121 -12.22 14.65 0.24
N LEU A 122 -11.10 14.89 0.91
CA LEU A 122 -10.99 15.98 1.88
C LEU A 122 -11.08 17.37 1.22
N ARG A 123 -10.58 17.53 -0.02
CA ARG A 123 -10.76 18.78 -0.78
C ARG A 123 -12.22 19.03 -1.14
N GLU A 124 -12.95 17.99 -1.57
CA GLU A 124 -14.41 18.05 -1.81
C GLU A 124 -15.17 18.51 -0.55
N GLN A 125 -14.67 18.17 0.63
CA GLN A 125 -15.24 18.53 1.94
C GLN A 125 -14.73 19.88 2.50
N GLY A 126 -13.96 20.66 1.73
CA GLY A 126 -13.41 21.94 2.17
C GLY A 126 -12.24 21.86 3.17
N LYS A 127 -11.72 20.65 3.43
CA LYS A 127 -10.58 20.39 4.35
C LYS A 127 -9.23 20.28 3.63
N GLY A 128 -9.18 20.53 2.32
CA GLY A 128 -7.97 20.37 1.50
C GLY A 128 -6.76 21.17 2.00
N GLN A 129 -6.98 22.35 2.59
CA GLN A 129 -5.91 23.22 3.11
C GLN A 129 -5.31 22.71 4.44
N GLN A 130 -5.95 21.77 5.12
CA GLN A 130 -5.45 21.18 6.37
C GLN A 130 -4.44 20.06 6.10
N ILE A 131 -4.32 19.60 4.86
CA ILE A 131 -3.53 18.41 4.51
C ILE A 131 -2.06 18.81 4.34
N LEU A 132 -1.19 18.20 5.14
CA LEU A 132 0.25 18.33 5.00
C LEU A 132 0.77 17.52 3.81
N GLU A 133 1.95 17.88 3.33
CA GLU A 133 2.64 17.08 2.31
C GLU A 133 3.02 15.69 2.86
N PRO A 134 2.85 14.62 2.07
CA PRO A 134 3.17 13.26 2.51
C PRO A 134 4.66 13.11 2.83
N VAL A 135 4.96 12.39 3.91
CA VAL A 135 6.33 12.01 4.26
C VAL A 135 6.51 10.51 4.03
N ARG A 136 7.62 10.14 3.41
CA ARG A 136 7.95 8.74 3.10
C ARG A 136 8.58 8.04 4.29
N SER A 137 8.10 6.83 4.58
CA SER A 137 8.69 5.91 5.56
C SER A 137 9.55 4.82 4.92
N HIS A 138 9.57 4.70 3.58
CA HIS A 138 10.30 3.66 2.86
C HIS A 138 9.96 2.23 3.32
N GLU A 139 8.68 1.98 3.63
CA GLU A 139 8.18 0.73 4.23
C GLU A 139 8.86 0.33 5.55
N ARG A 140 9.53 1.28 6.21
CA ARG A 140 10.28 1.03 7.45
C ARG A 140 9.53 1.55 8.67
N ALA A 141 9.24 0.64 9.60
CA ALA A 141 8.51 0.95 10.82
C ALA A 141 9.28 1.92 11.74
N ASP A 142 10.61 1.83 11.78
CA ASP A 142 11.45 2.74 12.55
C ASP A 142 11.42 4.17 11.97
N ILE A 143 11.47 4.31 10.64
CA ILE A 143 11.32 5.61 9.98
C ILE A 143 9.90 6.16 10.19
N ALA A 144 8.86 5.34 10.02
CA ALA A 144 7.47 5.76 10.26
C ALA A 144 7.26 6.30 11.68
N ARG A 145 7.88 5.65 12.68
CA ARG A 145 7.87 6.12 14.07
C ARG A 145 8.55 7.47 14.23
N THR A 146 9.77 7.62 13.70
CA THR A 146 10.50 8.90 13.76
C THR A 146 9.72 10.03 13.08
N VAL A 147 9.14 9.77 11.90
CA VAL A 147 8.31 10.75 11.17
C VAL A 147 7.08 11.12 12.00
N THR A 148 6.43 10.15 12.65
CA THR A 148 5.29 10.40 13.53
C THR A 148 5.67 11.30 14.71
N GLU A 149 6.78 10.99 15.40
CA GLU A 149 7.29 11.79 16.53
C GLU A 149 7.63 13.23 16.08
N GLN A 150 8.24 13.38 14.91
CA GLN A 150 8.55 14.69 14.32
C GLN A 150 7.28 15.47 13.96
N MET A 151 6.27 14.85 13.36
CA MET A 151 4.99 15.50 13.06
C MET A 151 4.28 15.98 14.33
N LEU A 152 4.23 15.14 15.37
CA LEU A 152 3.63 15.47 16.66
C LEU A 152 4.35 16.59 17.43
N THR A 153 5.62 16.84 17.10
CA THR A 153 6.43 17.92 17.68
C THR A 153 6.31 19.20 16.86
N LYS A 154 6.39 19.07 15.52
CA LYS A 154 6.39 20.21 14.60
C LYS A 154 5.02 20.86 14.43
N TYR A 155 3.94 20.09 14.54
CA TYR A 155 2.57 20.56 14.33
C TYR A 155 1.73 20.36 15.61
N PRO A 156 1.73 21.32 16.55
CA PRO A 156 0.98 21.21 17.80
C PRO A 156 -0.54 21.09 17.60
N ALA A 157 -1.07 21.60 16.48
CA ALA A 157 -2.48 21.51 16.11
C ALA A 157 -2.83 20.26 15.28
N LEU A 158 -1.87 19.35 15.03
CA LEU A 158 -2.09 18.12 14.27
C LEU A 158 -3.25 17.31 14.87
N GLN A 159 -4.28 17.08 14.06
CA GLN A 159 -5.48 16.36 14.47
C GLN A 159 -5.41 14.87 14.14
N ALA A 160 -4.79 14.52 13.02
CA ALA A 160 -4.71 13.14 12.57
C ALA A 160 -3.48 12.88 11.71
N ILE A 161 -3.11 11.60 11.63
CA ILE A 161 -2.12 11.06 10.71
C ILE A 161 -2.77 9.94 9.93
N TYR A 162 -2.78 10.06 8.61
CA TYR A 162 -3.19 9.02 7.69
C TYR A 162 -1.99 8.24 7.19
N ALA A 163 -2.02 6.91 7.33
CA ALA A 163 -0.98 6.00 6.86
C ALA A 163 -1.59 4.90 5.99
N PRO A 164 -1.60 5.03 4.64
CA PRO A 164 -2.12 3.99 3.74
C PRO A 164 -1.31 2.69 3.81
N ALA A 165 -0.01 2.77 4.16
CA ALA A 165 0.87 1.65 4.41
C ALA A 165 1.00 1.41 5.91
N ALA A 166 0.35 0.37 6.44
CA ALA A 166 0.63 -0.08 7.80
C ALA A 166 1.36 -1.42 7.73
N ALA A 167 2.69 -1.35 7.72
CA ALA A 167 3.54 -2.51 7.95
C ALA A 167 3.28 -3.05 9.37
N SER A 168 2.73 -4.25 9.48
CA SER A 168 2.81 -5.04 10.72
C SER A 168 3.91 -6.08 10.59
N LYS A 169 4.56 -6.41 11.72
CA LYS A 169 5.49 -7.54 11.81
C LYS A 169 4.79 -8.82 11.35
N GLY A 170 5.38 -9.51 10.38
CA GLY A 170 4.83 -10.71 9.75
C GLY A 170 4.05 -10.37 8.48
N SER A 171 4.50 -10.92 7.36
CA SER A 171 3.93 -10.75 6.02
C SER A 171 2.40 -10.84 5.99
N SER A 172 1.75 -9.79 5.47
CA SER A 172 0.46 -9.74 4.74
C SER A 172 -0.14 -8.34 4.95
N THR A 173 0.02 -7.50 3.93
CA THR A 173 -0.33 -6.08 3.87
C THR A 173 -1.66 -5.75 4.55
N ARG A 174 -1.61 -4.88 5.57
CA ARG A 174 -2.79 -4.20 6.12
C ARG A 174 -2.93 -2.84 5.44
N CYS A 175 -4.06 -2.61 4.79
CA CYS A 175 -4.38 -1.34 4.16
C CYS A 175 -5.02 -0.35 5.14
N ALA A 176 -4.55 0.90 5.06
CA ALA A 176 -5.03 2.11 5.72
C ALA A 176 -5.17 2.03 7.26
N THR A 177 -4.24 2.70 7.95
CA THR A 177 -4.41 3.09 9.35
C THR A 177 -4.55 4.61 9.41
N ALA A 178 -5.69 5.10 9.91
CA ALA A 178 -5.80 6.48 10.38
C ALA A 178 -5.56 6.48 11.89
N ALA A 179 -4.55 7.22 12.37
CA ALA A 179 -4.26 7.42 13.78
C ALA A 179 -4.60 8.87 14.17
N VAL A 180 -5.47 9.06 15.16
CA VAL A 180 -5.88 10.39 15.65
C VAL A 180 -4.98 10.84 16.82
N SER A 181 -4.66 12.14 16.87
CA SER A 181 -3.69 12.78 17.76
C SER A 181 -4.15 12.90 19.24
N ARG A 182 -3.13 13.05 20.12
CA ARG A 182 -2.99 13.31 21.59
C ARG A 182 -4.15 13.17 22.59
N ARG A 183 -5.43 13.27 22.23
CA ARG A 183 -6.57 13.12 23.17
C ARG A 183 -7.39 11.85 22.98
N SER A 184 -7.21 11.14 21.87
CA SER A 184 -7.91 9.89 21.62
C SER A 184 -7.25 9.16 20.45
N LEU A 185 -6.32 8.27 20.75
CA LEU A 185 -5.70 7.36 19.78
C LEU A 185 -6.73 6.32 19.35
N TRP A 186 -7.33 6.54 18.19
CA TRP A 186 -8.10 5.53 17.47
C TRP A 186 -7.32 5.13 16.22
N SER A 187 -7.18 3.82 16.00
CA SER A 187 -6.74 3.26 14.73
C SER A 187 -7.97 2.74 14.00
N ALA A 188 -8.35 3.38 12.90
CA ALA A 188 -9.32 2.81 11.97
C ALA A 188 -8.54 2.01 10.91
N THR A 189 -8.59 0.67 11.01
CA THR A 189 -8.09 -0.23 9.97
C THR A 189 -9.26 -0.70 9.11
N VAL A 190 -9.24 -0.43 7.81
CA VAL A 190 -10.20 -1.03 6.87
C VAL A 190 -9.76 -2.48 6.66
N ARG A 191 -10.46 -3.44 7.29
CA ARG A 191 -10.21 -4.87 7.08
C ARG A 191 -10.81 -5.28 5.74
N SER A 192 -9.98 -5.68 4.78
CA SER A 192 -10.44 -6.59 3.73
C SER A 192 -10.53 -7.99 4.35
N ALA A 193 -11.55 -8.77 3.98
CA ALA A 193 -11.66 -10.15 4.38
C ALA A 193 -10.36 -10.90 4.02
N THR A 194 -9.83 -11.67 4.97
CA THR A 194 -8.80 -12.67 4.71
C THR A 194 -9.37 -13.67 3.72
N VAL A 195 -8.85 -13.70 2.50
CA VAL A 195 -9.02 -14.86 1.62
C VAL A 195 -8.07 -15.92 2.16
N ASN A 196 -8.63 -16.83 2.97
CA ASN A 196 -7.95 -18.09 3.23
C ASN A 196 -7.94 -18.85 1.90
N TRP A 197 -6.76 -18.95 1.30
CA TRP A 197 -6.55 -19.93 0.25
C TRP A 197 -6.65 -21.33 0.89
N PRO A 198 -7.50 -22.23 0.37
CA PRO A 198 -7.59 -23.60 0.85
C PRO A 198 -6.28 -24.38 0.64
#